data_AF-A0A7S4BFE2-F1
#
_entry.id   AF-A0A7S4BFE2-F1
#
_cell.length_a   1.000
_cell.length_b   1.000
_cell.length_c   1.000
_cell.angle_alpha   90.00
_cell.angle_beta   90.00
_cell.angle_gamma   90.00
#
_symmetry.space_group_name_H-M   'P 1'
#
loop_
_entity.id
_entity.type
_entity.pdbx_description
1 polymer ?
#
loop_
_entity_poly.entity_id
_entity_poly.type
_entity_poly.pdbx_seq_one_letter_code
_entity_poly.pdbx_strand_id
1 'polypeptide(L)'
;ALEGLSVLDVPVGFALLPHAVPRKAASIEHQLPGYEAIRESGILPGGLLMKQCLRQCAPRSLRLVCGCALSPLAALIDAVPELLAKQLAWCGTVGGCIRVNGDWCLDRHARAYMEDFTSAQLVFDFCRSKRVSFHSLSVSAVPSLPMSLAEECAARGGPLFCYLLEVKQWPLQSLWRAIRTGRAAATQDVRWFAQTFCTDDTTRVPPASLMERLRDVEDVRPYLRVALPMPASTLLVAMLPDVQQALLRTSKHASQLLQGATHYFYTAESPLPANLVATQLRRASQACAELQEKAARHLPGSTRATSNEIMRSRKPARTGIGSQAPSISEQVRQRRVQATLAAMEETIKAARAAEVQVR
;
A
#
# COMPACT_ATOMS: atom_id res chain seq x y z
N ALA A 1 0.89 -7.72 -35.52
CA ALA A 1 -0.17 -8.07 -34.54
C ALA A 1 0.23 -7.76 -33.08
N LEU A 2 1.18 -6.86 -32.83
CA LEU A 2 1.61 -6.40 -31.50
C LEU A 2 1.81 -4.88 -31.47
N GLU A 3 0.97 -4.15 -32.20
CA GLU A 3 0.80 -2.69 -32.08
C GLU A 3 -0.64 -2.49 -31.59
N GLY A 4 -0.83 -2.04 -30.34
CA GLY A 4 -2.17 -1.89 -29.79
C GLY A 4 -2.28 -1.88 -28.27
N LEU A 5 -1.19 -2.03 -27.51
CA LEU A 5 -1.21 -1.73 -26.08
C LEU A 5 -0.90 -0.24 -25.90
N SER A 6 -1.89 0.59 -26.20
CA SER A 6 -1.90 1.96 -25.72
C SER A 6 -1.81 1.94 -24.19
N VAL A 7 -0.97 2.83 -23.69
CA VAL A 7 -0.84 3.19 -22.28
C VAL A 7 -2.24 3.27 -21.69
N LEU A 8 -2.53 2.39 -20.72
CA LEU A 8 -3.74 2.45 -19.92
C LEU A 8 -3.68 3.77 -19.13
N ASP A 9 -4.23 4.83 -19.72
CA ASP A 9 -4.56 6.09 -19.05
C ASP A 9 -5.67 5.80 -18.02
N VAL A 10 -5.30 5.10 -16.96
CA VAL A 10 -6.12 5.00 -15.75
C VAL A 10 -5.69 6.18 -14.88
N PRO A 11 -6.52 7.23 -14.74
CA PRO A 11 -6.23 8.27 -13.78
C PRO A 11 -6.21 7.65 -12.38
N VAL A 12 -5.01 7.48 -11.83
CA VAL A 12 -4.82 7.13 -10.41
C VAL A 12 -4.98 8.42 -9.61
N GLY A 13 -6.22 8.73 -9.25
CA GLY A 13 -6.53 9.81 -8.33
C GLY A 13 -6.45 9.32 -6.88
N PHE A 14 -5.57 9.90 -6.07
CA PHE A 14 -5.65 9.80 -4.61
C PHE A 14 -6.69 10.83 -4.13
N ALA A 15 -7.89 10.38 -3.77
CA ALA A 15 -8.90 11.24 -3.16
C ALA A 15 -8.77 11.18 -1.64
N LEU A 16 -8.13 12.19 -1.05
CA LEU A 16 -8.31 12.52 0.37
C LEU A 16 -9.49 13.49 0.45
N LEU A 17 -10.64 13.01 0.93
CA LEU A 17 -11.76 13.89 1.27
C LEU A 17 -11.54 14.39 2.70
N PRO A 18 -11.46 15.70 2.94
CA PRO A 18 -11.44 16.22 4.30
C PRO A 18 -12.87 16.09 4.82
N HIS A 19 -13.15 15.14 5.70
CA HIS A 19 -14.00 15.33 6.90
C HIS A 19 -14.07 14.05 7.76
N ALA A 20 -14.07 14.28 9.07
CA ALA A 20 -14.09 13.34 10.19
C ALA A 20 -12.82 12.49 10.42
N VAL A 21 -11.67 13.15 10.60
CA VAL A 21 -10.57 12.54 11.34
C VAL A 21 -10.98 12.46 12.82
N PRO A 22 -11.03 11.27 13.45
CA PRO A 22 -11.08 11.20 14.90
C PRO A 22 -9.81 11.87 15.43
N ARG A 23 -9.96 12.93 16.22
CA ARG A 23 -8.90 13.83 16.75
C ARG A 23 -7.68 13.15 17.42
N LYS A 24 -7.61 11.82 17.51
CA LYS A 24 -6.49 11.09 18.11
C LYS A 24 -5.48 10.46 17.13
N ALA A 25 -5.77 10.39 15.82
CA ALA A 25 -4.80 9.88 14.82
C ALA A 25 -4.03 10.99 14.06
N ALA A 26 -4.33 12.25 14.35
CA ALA A 26 -3.78 13.44 13.69
C ALA A 26 -2.27 13.72 13.96
N SER A 27 -1.49 12.80 14.55
CA SER A 27 -0.18 13.19 15.12
C SER A 27 1.06 12.95 14.27
N ILE A 28 0.98 12.37 13.07
CA ILE A 28 2.18 12.14 12.23
C ILE A 28 2.03 12.70 10.81
N GLU A 29 0.86 12.57 10.18
CA GLU A 29 0.66 13.04 8.79
C GLU A 29 0.63 14.57 8.66
N HIS A 30 0.08 15.27 9.67
CA HIS A 30 0.08 16.74 9.72
C HIS A 30 1.44 17.36 10.05
N GLN A 31 2.45 16.54 10.38
CA GLN A 31 3.81 16.98 10.66
C GLN A 31 4.75 16.79 9.47
N LEU A 32 4.26 16.26 8.33
CA LEU A 32 5.06 16.16 7.11
C LEU A 32 5.21 17.55 6.47
N PRO A 33 6.45 18.06 6.29
CA PRO A 33 6.68 19.31 5.57
C PRO A 33 6.06 19.22 4.16
N GLY A 34 5.25 20.21 3.78
CA GLY A 34 4.57 20.27 2.48
C GLY A 34 3.06 19.92 2.49
N TYR A 35 2.52 19.39 3.59
CA TYR A 35 1.07 19.12 3.70
C TYR A 35 0.22 20.39 3.53
N GLU A 36 0.66 21.52 4.11
CA GLU A 36 -0.03 22.80 3.95
C GLU A 36 0.07 23.34 2.52
N ALA A 37 1.21 23.16 1.84
CA ALA A 37 1.39 23.56 0.45
C ALA A 37 0.46 22.79 -0.51
N ILE A 38 0.19 21.50 -0.24
CA ILE A 38 -0.80 20.70 -1.00
C ILE A 38 -2.21 21.26 -0.77
N ARG A 39 -2.55 21.67 0.46
CA ARG A 39 -3.84 22.29 0.79
C ARG A 39 -4.03 23.65 0.10
N GLU A 40 -2.97 24.43 -0.01
CA GLU A 40 -2.97 25.77 -0.62
C GLU A 40 -2.84 25.76 -2.15
N SER A 41 -2.34 24.67 -2.74
CA SER A 41 -2.07 24.55 -4.19
C SER A 41 -3.29 24.50 -5.14
N GLY A 42 -4.51 24.75 -4.65
CA GLY A 42 -5.71 24.77 -5.49
C GLY A 42 -6.15 23.40 -6.01
N ILE A 43 -5.68 22.30 -5.41
CA ILE A 43 -6.21 20.95 -5.68
C ILE A 43 -7.68 20.93 -5.28
N LEU A 44 -8.56 20.73 -6.27
CA LEU A 44 -10.00 20.55 -6.05
C LEU A 44 -10.22 19.57 -4.90
N PRO A 45 -11.09 19.87 -3.91
CA PRO A 45 -11.49 18.90 -2.89
C PRO A 45 -11.74 17.53 -3.52
N GLY A 46 -11.18 16.45 -2.98
CA GLY A 46 -11.09 15.16 -3.68
C GLY A 46 -12.41 14.66 -4.29
N GLY A 47 -13.56 14.99 -3.66
CA GLY A 47 -14.89 14.70 -4.19
C GLY A 47 -15.29 15.50 -5.43
N LEU A 48 -14.84 16.75 -5.59
CA LEU A 48 -15.07 17.55 -6.79
C LEU A 48 -14.29 16.99 -7.99
N LEU A 49 -13.02 16.64 -7.80
CA LEU A 49 -12.22 15.97 -8.83
C LEU A 49 -12.87 14.64 -9.24
N MET A 50 -13.28 13.83 -8.26
CA MET A 50 -13.94 12.56 -8.54
C MET A 50 -15.27 12.75 -9.30
N LYS A 51 -16.07 13.76 -8.95
CA LYS A 51 -17.30 14.10 -9.71
C LYS A 51 -17.00 14.49 -11.15
N GLN A 52 -15.91 15.22 -11.41
CA GLN A 52 -15.49 15.57 -12.77
C GLN A 52 -15.03 14.33 -13.55
N CYS A 53 -14.20 13.47 -12.93
CA CYS A 53 -13.79 12.20 -13.52
C CYS A 53 -15.02 11.33 -13.88
N LEU A 54 -16.00 11.24 -12.98
CA LEU A 54 -17.24 10.51 -13.22
C LEU A 54 -18.03 11.05 -14.42
N ARG A 55 -18.05 12.37 -14.64
CA ARG A 55 -18.74 12.96 -15.79
C ARG A 55 -18.04 12.67 -17.11
N GLN A 56 -16.71 12.50 -17.09
CA GLN A 56 -15.90 12.33 -18.29
C GLN A 56 -15.65 10.86 -18.64
N CYS A 57 -15.71 9.96 -17.66
CA CYS A 57 -15.46 8.54 -17.90
C CYS A 57 -16.63 7.86 -18.65
N ALA A 58 -16.29 6.80 -19.39
CA ALA A 58 -17.27 6.01 -20.10
C ALA A 58 -18.09 5.13 -19.13
N PRO A 59 -19.34 4.76 -19.50
CA PRO A 59 -20.15 3.85 -18.71
C PRO A 59 -19.37 2.58 -18.35
N ARG A 60 -19.43 2.20 -17.07
CA ARG A 60 -18.75 1.02 -16.51
C ARG A 60 -17.23 0.97 -16.81
N SER A 61 -16.55 2.11 -16.93
CA SER A 61 -15.09 2.14 -17.11
C SER A 61 -14.33 2.36 -15.80
N LEU A 62 -14.96 2.91 -14.78
CA LEU A 62 -14.29 3.26 -13.52
C LEU A 62 -14.14 2.03 -12.62
N ARG A 63 -12.95 1.85 -12.04
CA ARG A 63 -12.68 0.85 -11.00
C ARG A 63 -12.07 1.56 -9.80
N LEU A 64 -12.63 1.33 -8.62
CA LEU A 64 -12.16 1.96 -7.39
C LEU A 64 -11.50 0.94 -6.47
N VAL A 65 -10.35 1.29 -5.91
CA VAL A 65 -9.64 0.49 -4.90
C VAL A 65 -9.55 1.30 -3.62
N CYS A 66 -10.21 0.83 -2.57
CA CYS A 66 -10.27 1.50 -1.28
C CYS A 66 -9.41 0.74 -0.27
N GLY A 67 -8.23 1.29 0.03
CA GLY A 67 -7.30 0.76 1.03
C GLY A 67 -7.48 1.34 2.45
N CYS A 68 -8.48 2.18 2.65
CA CYS A 68 -8.74 2.94 3.87
C CYS A 68 -10.24 3.01 4.17
N ALA A 69 -10.63 3.82 5.15
CA ALA A 69 -12.03 4.07 5.52
C ALA A 69 -12.89 4.47 4.31
N LEU A 70 -14.15 4.04 4.32
CA LEU A 70 -15.07 4.17 3.18
C LEU A 70 -15.95 5.42 3.21
N SER A 71 -15.86 6.25 4.25
CA SER A 71 -16.63 7.50 4.39
C SER A 71 -16.50 8.44 3.19
N PRO A 72 -15.31 8.63 2.58
CA PRO A 72 -15.17 9.39 1.34
C PRO A 72 -16.04 8.88 0.18
N LEU A 73 -16.11 7.56 0.01
CA LEU A 73 -16.89 6.93 -1.05
C LEU A 73 -18.39 6.96 -0.71
N ALA A 74 -18.76 6.78 0.55
CA ALA A 74 -20.14 6.92 1.01
C ALA A 74 -20.68 8.34 0.74
N ALA A 75 -19.91 9.38 1.08
CA ALA A 75 -20.28 10.77 0.78
C ALA A 75 -20.42 11.04 -0.73
N LEU A 76 -19.63 10.36 -1.57
CA LEU A 76 -19.77 10.44 -3.01
C LEU A 76 -21.03 9.73 -3.52
N ILE A 77 -21.36 8.57 -2.94
CA ILE A 77 -22.61 7.84 -3.23
C ILE A 77 -23.81 8.73 -2.90
N ASP A 78 -23.83 9.38 -1.73
CA ASP A 78 -24.93 10.27 -1.35
C ASP A 78 -25.05 11.46 -2.31
N ALA A 79 -23.91 12.00 -2.75
CA ALA A 79 -23.90 13.19 -3.59
C ALA A 79 -24.28 12.94 -5.05
N VAL A 80 -23.90 11.79 -5.64
CA VAL A 80 -24.08 11.50 -7.08
C VAL A 80 -24.34 10.00 -7.36
N PRO A 81 -25.36 9.38 -6.74
CA PRO A 81 -25.53 7.93 -6.74
C PRO A 81 -25.73 7.35 -8.15
N GLU A 82 -26.57 8.00 -8.97
CA GLU A 82 -26.89 7.50 -10.32
C GLU A 82 -25.71 7.65 -11.29
N LEU A 83 -24.98 8.76 -11.20
CA LEU A 83 -23.78 8.94 -12.01
C LEU A 83 -22.71 7.92 -11.61
N LEU A 84 -22.48 7.72 -10.31
CA LEU A 84 -21.53 6.72 -9.84
C LEU A 84 -21.94 5.31 -10.29
N ALA A 85 -23.22 4.94 -10.16
CA ALA A 85 -23.73 3.63 -10.58
C ALA A 85 -23.56 3.38 -12.08
N LYS A 86 -23.76 4.41 -12.91
CA LYS A 86 -23.57 4.32 -14.37
C LYS A 86 -22.11 4.07 -14.75
N GLN A 87 -21.18 4.70 -14.03
CA GLN A 87 -19.77 4.74 -14.40
C GLN A 87 -18.91 3.67 -13.74
N LEU A 88 -19.30 3.22 -12.55
CA LEU A 88 -18.54 2.27 -11.76
C LEU A 88 -18.75 0.84 -12.28
N ALA A 89 -17.68 0.21 -12.76
CA ALA A 89 -17.66 -1.22 -13.01
C ALA A 89 -17.60 -1.96 -11.67
N TRP A 90 -16.54 -1.71 -10.89
CA TRP A 90 -16.23 -2.47 -9.68
C TRP A 90 -15.71 -1.59 -8.56
N CYS A 91 -15.97 -1.99 -7.33
CA CYS A 91 -15.43 -1.41 -6.10
C CYS A 91 -14.69 -2.48 -5.31
N GLY A 92 -13.39 -2.26 -5.07
CA GLY A 92 -12.58 -3.12 -4.22
C GLY A 92 -12.30 -2.48 -2.88
N THR A 93 -12.36 -3.25 -1.81
CA THR A 93 -12.05 -2.77 -0.45
C THR A 93 -11.15 -3.75 0.29
N VAL A 94 -10.25 -3.21 1.11
CA VAL A 94 -9.54 -3.99 2.12
C VAL A 94 -10.38 -3.97 3.38
N GLY A 95 -10.85 -5.13 3.82
CA GLY A 95 -11.58 -5.25 5.07
C GLY A 95 -12.09 -6.67 5.25
N GLY A 96 -12.56 -7.28 4.16
CA GLY A 96 -12.98 -8.67 4.16
C GLY A 96 -14.48 -8.80 4.42
N CYS A 97 -15.04 -9.92 3.99
CA CYS A 97 -16.40 -10.30 4.33
C CYS A 97 -16.36 -11.64 5.06
N ILE A 98 -17.36 -11.87 5.90
CA ILE A 98 -17.59 -13.12 6.61
C ILE A 98 -18.97 -13.66 6.26
N ARG A 99 -19.18 -14.97 6.45
CA ARG A 99 -20.50 -15.58 6.31
C ARG A 99 -21.25 -15.53 7.64
N VAL A 100 -22.44 -14.94 7.63
CA VAL A 100 -23.36 -14.91 8.77
C VAL A 100 -24.69 -15.49 8.29
N ASN A 101 -25.15 -16.58 8.91
CA ASN A 101 -26.37 -17.28 8.50
C ASN A 101 -26.40 -17.68 7.00
N GLY A 102 -25.23 -17.96 6.43
CA GLY A 102 -25.09 -18.32 5.02
C GLY A 102 -24.87 -17.15 4.05
N ASP A 103 -25.14 -15.91 4.47
CA ASP A 103 -24.98 -14.70 3.66
C ASP A 103 -23.64 -14.00 3.91
N TRP A 104 -23.11 -13.34 2.88
CA TRP A 104 -21.92 -12.51 3.02
C TRP A 104 -22.25 -11.16 3.64
N CYS A 105 -21.58 -10.85 4.75
CA CYS A 105 -21.64 -9.58 5.43
C CYS A 105 -20.24 -9.00 5.59
N LEU A 106 -20.14 -7.68 5.67
CA LEU A 106 -18.88 -7.01 6.00
C LEU A 106 -18.38 -7.45 7.38
N ASP A 107 -17.08 -7.69 7.50
CA ASP A 107 -16.47 -8.01 8.79
C ASP A 107 -16.38 -6.75 9.67
N ARG A 108 -17.24 -6.66 10.70
CA ARG A 108 -17.27 -5.53 11.63
C ARG A 108 -15.94 -5.31 12.38
N HIS A 109 -15.08 -6.32 12.45
CA HIS A 109 -13.78 -6.27 13.12
C HIS A 109 -12.63 -5.90 12.16
N ALA A 110 -12.93 -5.72 10.88
CA ALA A 110 -11.95 -5.26 9.92
C ALA A 110 -11.57 -3.80 10.17
N ARG A 111 -10.28 -3.51 10.29
CA ARG A 111 -9.78 -2.16 10.60
C ARG A 111 -10.37 -1.06 9.72
N ALA A 112 -10.50 -1.30 8.42
CA ALA A 112 -11.04 -0.31 7.49
C ALA A 112 -12.54 -0.02 7.66
N TYR A 113 -13.29 -0.94 8.30
CA TYR A 113 -14.71 -0.77 8.57
C TYR A 113 -14.98 -0.37 10.02
N MET A 114 -14.07 -0.69 10.96
CA MET A 114 -14.22 -0.35 12.38
C MET A 114 -14.31 1.16 12.64
N GLU A 115 -13.63 1.97 11.83
CA GLU A 115 -13.65 3.43 11.99
C GLU A 115 -15.03 4.02 11.62
N ASP A 116 -15.71 3.45 10.62
CA ASP A 116 -17.03 3.87 10.16
C ASP A 116 -17.75 2.72 9.44
N PHE A 117 -18.40 1.87 10.23
CA PHE A 117 -19.10 0.70 9.71
C PHE A 117 -20.35 1.09 8.91
N THR A 118 -21.00 2.20 9.26
CA THR A 118 -22.19 2.69 8.55
C THR A 118 -21.85 3.08 7.12
N SER A 119 -20.76 3.83 6.91
CA SER A 119 -20.28 4.15 5.56
C SER A 119 -19.87 2.90 4.79
N ALA A 120 -19.22 1.94 5.44
CA ALA A 120 -18.84 0.68 4.79
C ALA A 120 -20.07 -0.10 4.33
N GLN A 121 -21.09 -0.22 5.19
CA GLN A 121 -22.35 -0.88 4.89
C GLN A 121 -23.09 -0.19 3.73
N LEU A 122 -23.14 1.15 3.73
CA LEU A 122 -23.73 1.95 2.66
C LEU A 122 -23.05 1.65 1.31
N VAL A 123 -21.71 1.61 1.26
CA VAL A 123 -20.97 1.26 0.04
C VAL A 123 -21.30 -0.15 -0.42
N PHE A 124 -21.34 -1.13 0.50
CA PHE A 124 -21.65 -2.51 0.16
C PHE A 124 -23.09 -2.65 -0.40
N ASP A 125 -24.06 -2.02 0.24
CA ASP A 125 -25.46 -2.04 -0.18
C ASP A 125 -25.68 -1.28 -1.50
N PHE A 126 -24.96 -0.17 -1.71
CA PHE A 126 -24.92 0.51 -3.00
C PHE A 126 -24.42 -0.42 -4.10
N CYS A 127 -23.30 -1.12 -3.89
CA CYS A 127 -22.76 -2.02 -4.89
C CYS A 127 -23.73 -3.16 -5.23
N ARG A 128 -24.38 -3.75 -4.22
CA ARG A 128 -25.41 -4.77 -4.43
C ARG A 128 -26.59 -4.21 -5.25
N SER A 129 -27.23 -3.15 -4.75
CA SER A 129 -28.45 -2.58 -5.33
C SER A 129 -28.27 -2.03 -6.74
N LYS A 130 -27.09 -1.45 -7.04
CA LYS A 130 -26.76 -0.87 -8.35
C LYS A 130 -26.04 -1.83 -9.30
N ARG A 131 -25.93 -3.12 -8.93
CA ARG A 131 -25.26 -4.15 -9.74
C ARG A 131 -23.82 -3.74 -10.11
N VAL A 132 -23.07 -3.28 -9.12
CA VAL A 132 -21.63 -3.01 -9.23
C VAL A 132 -20.92 -4.18 -8.55
N SER A 133 -19.92 -4.78 -9.19
CA SER A 133 -19.18 -5.87 -8.53
C SER A 133 -18.41 -5.33 -7.34
N PHE A 134 -18.59 -5.99 -6.19
CA PHE A 134 -17.82 -5.70 -4.99
C PHE A 134 -16.70 -6.73 -4.84
N HIS A 135 -15.49 -6.26 -4.57
CA HIS A 135 -14.32 -7.09 -4.28
C HIS A 135 -13.88 -6.82 -2.85
N SER A 136 -13.96 -7.81 -1.98
CA SER A 136 -13.53 -7.67 -0.59
C SER A 136 -12.32 -8.54 -0.32
N LEU A 137 -11.22 -7.92 0.12
CA LEU A 137 -10.01 -8.61 0.51
C LEU A 137 -9.83 -8.56 2.03
N SER A 138 -9.94 -9.71 2.68
CA SER A 138 -9.53 -9.85 4.07
C SER A 138 -8.01 -9.74 4.17
N VAL A 139 -7.51 -9.16 5.26
CA VAL A 139 -6.07 -9.14 5.57
C VAL A 139 -5.51 -10.56 5.67
N SER A 140 -6.31 -11.51 6.16
CA SER A 140 -5.92 -12.92 6.25
C SER A 140 -5.81 -13.63 4.90
N ALA A 141 -6.36 -13.04 3.84
CA ALA A 141 -6.28 -13.55 2.47
C ALA A 141 -5.07 -12.99 1.71
N VAL A 142 -4.35 -12.03 2.31
CA VAL A 142 -3.13 -11.47 1.75
C VAL A 142 -2.02 -12.51 1.92
N PRO A 143 -1.38 -12.97 0.83
CA PRO A 143 -0.32 -13.94 0.96
C PRO A 143 0.85 -13.33 1.73
N SER A 144 1.45 -14.16 2.58
CA SER A 144 2.77 -13.86 3.14
C SER A 144 3.78 -13.85 2.00
N LEU A 145 4.53 -12.76 1.87
CA LEU A 145 5.58 -12.62 0.86
C LEU A 145 6.95 -12.66 1.54
N PRO A 146 7.95 -13.29 0.92
CA PRO A 146 9.27 -13.34 1.53
C PRO A 146 9.94 -11.96 1.51
N MET A 147 10.71 -11.65 2.55
CA MET A 147 11.51 -10.41 2.63
C MET A 147 12.50 -10.30 1.46
N SER A 148 13.03 -11.43 0.99
CA SER A 148 13.92 -11.48 -0.18
C SER A 148 13.28 -10.94 -1.46
N LEU A 149 11.96 -11.09 -1.63
CA LEU A 149 11.24 -10.47 -2.74
C LEU A 149 11.17 -8.95 -2.58
N ALA A 150 10.93 -8.45 -1.37
CA ALA A 150 10.91 -7.01 -1.11
C ALA A 150 12.29 -6.38 -1.35
N GLU A 151 13.36 -7.08 -0.96
CA GLU A 151 14.76 -6.71 -1.25
C GLU A 151 15.06 -6.73 -2.75
N GLU A 152 14.61 -7.78 -3.47
CA GLU A 152 14.71 -7.86 -4.94
C GLU A 152 14.03 -6.65 -5.61
N CYS A 153 12.79 -6.34 -5.20
CA CYS A 153 12.04 -5.21 -5.73
C CYS A 153 12.68 -3.87 -5.38
N ALA A 154 13.27 -3.71 -4.20
CA ALA A 154 14.03 -2.51 -3.81
C ALA A 154 15.28 -2.32 -4.66
N ALA A 155 16.06 -3.39 -4.87
CA ALA A 155 17.26 -3.35 -5.68
C ALA A 155 16.96 -2.97 -7.14
N ARG A 156 15.80 -3.38 -7.67
CA ARG A 156 15.38 -3.09 -9.05
C ARG A 156 14.62 -1.78 -9.21
N GLY A 157 13.64 -1.52 -8.35
CA GLY A 157 12.64 -0.45 -8.49
C GLY A 157 13.10 0.95 -8.08
N GLY A 158 14.40 1.11 -7.86
CA GLY A 158 15.02 2.40 -7.56
C GLY A 158 14.59 3.02 -6.23
N PRO A 159 14.75 4.35 -6.07
CA PRO A 159 14.56 5.02 -4.78
C PRO A 159 13.18 4.80 -4.14
N LEU A 160 12.11 4.71 -4.94
CA LEU A 160 10.76 4.47 -4.44
C LEU A 160 10.63 3.12 -3.74
N PHE A 161 11.10 2.03 -4.36
CA PHE A 161 11.00 0.71 -3.74
C PHE A 161 11.98 0.54 -2.58
N CYS A 162 13.14 1.21 -2.60
CA CYS A 162 14.01 1.32 -1.43
C CYS A 162 13.27 1.97 -0.25
N TYR A 163 12.61 3.11 -0.50
CA TYR A 163 11.80 3.78 0.52
C TYR A 163 10.69 2.87 1.06
N LEU A 164 9.95 2.18 0.18
CA LEU A 164 8.89 1.25 0.60
C LEU A 164 9.44 0.12 1.47
N LEU A 165 10.60 -0.46 1.12
CA LEU A 165 11.26 -1.48 1.93
C LEU A 165 11.61 -0.95 3.33
N GLU A 166 12.21 0.24 3.40
CA GLU A 166 12.58 0.86 4.68
C GLU A 166 11.35 1.14 5.56
N VAL A 167 10.31 1.75 5.00
CA VAL A 167 9.06 2.05 5.72
C VAL A 167 8.36 0.78 6.20
N LYS A 168 8.49 -0.34 5.49
CA LYS A 168 7.96 -1.63 5.93
C LYS A 168 8.80 -2.29 7.02
N GLN A 169 10.12 -2.14 7.00
CA GLN A 169 11.00 -2.70 8.02
C GLN A 169 10.97 -1.91 9.33
N TRP A 170 10.69 -0.60 9.28
CA TRP A 170 10.79 0.27 10.45
C TRP A 170 9.80 -0.08 11.58
N PRO A 171 8.50 -0.35 11.31
CA PRO A 171 7.58 -0.83 12.34
C PRO A 171 8.04 -2.13 12.99
N LEU A 172 8.63 -3.05 12.22
CA LEU A 172 9.15 -4.32 12.74
C LEU A 172 10.34 -4.11 13.69
N GLN A 173 11.27 -3.21 13.34
CA GLN A 173 12.37 -2.84 14.23
C GLN A 173 11.87 -2.16 15.50
N SER A 174 10.86 -1.30 15.38
CA SER A 174 10.29 -0.60 16.54
C SER A 174 9.59 -1.56 17.48
N LEU A 175 8.81 -2.50 16.92
CA LEU A 175 8.20 -3.60 17.67
C LEU A 175 9.26 -4.46 18.34
N TRP A 176 10.31 -4.85 17.62
CA TRP A 176 11.43 -5.62 18.18
C TRP A 176 12.08 -4.92 19.38
N ARG A 177 12.36 -3.62 19.29
CA ARG A 177 12.89 -2.83 20.42
C ARG A 177 11.91 -2.81 21.60
N ALA A 178 10.61 -2.68 21.33
CA ALA A 178 9.59 -2.72 22.38
C ALA A 178 9.57 -4.07 23.10
N ILE A 179 9.66 -5.18 22.36
CA ILE A 179 9.74 -6.54 22.93
C ILE A 179 10.97 -6.68 23.82
N ARG A 180 12.15 -6.30 23.30
CA ARG A 180 13.42 -6.40 24.06
C ARG A 180 13.44 -5.54 25.32
N THR A 181 12.74 -4.42 25.32
CA THR A 181 12.68 -3.49 26.47
C THR A 181 11.50 -3.79 27.40
N GLY A 182 10.76 -4.88 27.19
CA GLY A 182 9.60 -5.25 28.02
C GLY A 182 8.41 -4.29 27.89
N ARG A 183 8.36 -3.49 26.82
CA ARG A 183 7.30 -2.50 26.54
C ARG A 183 6.23 -3.00 25.57
N ALA A 184 6.42 -4.16 24.94
CA ALA A 184 5.41 -4.78 24.10
C ALA A 184 4.30 -5.41 24.95
N ALA A 185 3.18 -5.80 24.32
CA ALA A 185 2.13 -6.55 25.00
C ALA A 185 2.67 -7.90 25.51
N ALA A 186 2.12 -8.43 26.60
CA ALA A 186 2.61 -9.68 27.22
C ALA A 186 2.59 -10.89 26.26
N THR A 187 1.69 -10.89 25.27
CA THR A 187 1.59 -11.92 24.23
C THR A 187 2.59 -11.75 23.08
N GLN A 188 3.31 -10.63 23.03
CA GLN A 188 4.29 -10.29 22.01
C GLN A 188 5.69 -10.44 22.59
N ASP A 189 6.19 -11.67 22.65
CA ASP A 189 7.54 -11.99 23.11
C ASP A 189 8.50 -12.26 21.94
N VAL A 190 9.76 -12.58 22.26
CA VAL A 190 10.79 -12.90 21.26
C VAL A 190 10.41 -14.12 20.41
N ARG A 191 9.76 -15.12 21.03
CA ARG A 191 9.37 -16.35 20.34
C ARG A 191 8.27 -16.07 19.33
N TRP A 192 7.25 -15.33 19.74
CA TRP A 192 6.18 -14.86 18.89
C TRP A 192 6.72 -14.03 17.72
N PHE A 193 7.64 -13.10 17.97
CA PHE A 193 8.24 -12.28 16.91
C PHE A 193 9.00 -13.15 15.91
N ALA A 194 9.85 -14.07 16.40
CA ALA A 194 10.63 -14.96 15.56
C ALA A 194 9.73 -15.85 14.70
N GLN A 195 8.66 -16.40 15.27
CA GLN A 195 7.68 -17.23 14.57
C GLN A 195 6.88 -16.43 13.53
N THR A 196 6.60 -15.16 13.79
CA THR A 196 5.76 -14.34 12.91
C THR A 196 6.55 -13.75 11.74
N PHE A 197 7.81 -13.36 11.97
CA PHE A 197 8.57 -12.55 11.00
C PHE A 197 9.92 -13.12 10.58
N CYS A 198 10.50 -14.06 11.34
CA CYS A 198 11.85 -14.58 11.11
C CYS A 198 11.88 -16.03 10.59
N THR A 199 10.72 -16.66 10.41
CA THR A 199 10.59 -17.98 9.79
C THR A 199 9.74 -17.89 8.52
N ASP A 200 10.04 -18.72 7.53
CA ASP A 200 9.25 -18.81 6.29
C ASP A 200 7.90 -19.50 6.53
N ASP A 201 7.76 -20.19 7.66
CA ASP A 201 6.56 -20.90 8.08
C ASP A 201 6.17 -20.42 9.49
N THR A 202 5.04 -19.72 9.56
CA THR A 202 4.50 -19.16 10.81
C THR A 202 3.87 -20.21 11.71
N THR A 203 3.72 -21.44 11.24
CA THR A 203 3.21 -22.57 12.03
C THR A 203 4.31 -23.33 12.77
N ARG A 204 5.58 -23.10 12.39
CA ARG A 204 6.73 -23.79 13.00
C ARG A 204 7.26 -23.06 14.21
N VAL A 205 7.63 -23.84 15.22
CA VAL A 205 8.42 -23.33 16.35
C VAL A 205 9.78 -22.87 15.82
N PRO A 206 10.22 -21.63 16.12
CA PRO A 206 11.54 -21.16 15.72
C PRO A 206 12.65 -22.06 16.27
N PRO A 207 13.68 -22.38 15.47
CA PRO A 207 14.77 -23.22 15.93
C PRO A 207 15.53 -22.56 17.08
N ALA A 208 16.01 -23.35 18.04
CA ALA A 208 16.73 -22.84 19.22
C ALA A 208 17.92 -21.93 18.86
N SER A 209 18.66 -22.28 17.80
CA SER A 209 19.79 -21.49 17.30
C SER A 209 19.39 -20.11 16.75
N LEU A 210 18.15 -19.94 16.26
CA LEU A 210 17.62 -18.62 15.90
C LEU A 210 17.25 -17.83 17.16
N MET A 211 16.62 -18.49 18.13
CA MET A 211 16.25 -17.88 19.40
C MET A 211 17.46 -17.37 20.17
N GLU A 212 18.55 -18.14 20.23
CA GLU A 212 19.82 -17.73 20.84
C GLU A 212 20.41 -16.50 20.14
N ARG A 213 20.46 -16.51 18.80
CA ARG A 213 20.95 -15.37 18.02
C ARG A 213 20.12 -14.10 18.25
N LEU A 214 18.80 -14.24 18.40
CA LEU A 214 17.91 -13.09 18.56
C LEU A 214 17.97 -12.46 19.97
N ARG A 215 18.41 -13.15 21.02
CA ARG A 215 18.39 -12.59 22.40
C ARG A 215 19.14 -11.26 22.52
N ASP A 216 20.27 -11.15 21.85
CA ASP A 216 21.19 -10.01 22.02
C ASP A 216 21.23 -9.04 20.83
N VAL A 217 20.49 -9.34 19.75
CA VAL A 217 20.53 -8.56 18.51
C VAL A 217 19.79 -7.23 18.63
N GLU A 218 20.49 -6.13 18.44
CA GLU A 218 19.90 -4.80 18.35
C GLU A 218 19.19 -4.58 17.00
N ASP A 219 19.80 -5.04 15.91
CA ASP A 219 19.26 -4.91 14.55
C ASP A 219 18.68 -6.23 14.03
N VAL A 220 17.36 -6.36 14.09
CA VAL A 220 16.64 -7.58 13.67
C VAL A 220 16.52 -7.73 12.15
N ARG A 221 16.84 -6.70 11.35
CA ARG A 221 16.64 -6.73 9.88
C ARG A 221 17.23 -7.96 9.18
N PRO A 222 18.48 -8.40 9.46
CA PRO A 222 19.07 -9.54 8.77
C PRO A 222 18.34 -10.87 9.03
N TYR A 223 17.49 -10.91 10.06
CA TYR A 223 16.73 -12.08 10.47
C TYR A 223 15.31 -12.08 9.95
N LEU A 224 14.83 -10.98 9.34
CA LEU A 224 13.50 -10.94 8.76
C LEU A 224 13.44 -11.87 7.55
N ARG A 225 12.38 -12.67 7.49
CA ARG A 225 12.11 -13.62 6.41
C ARG A 225 10.77 -13.36 5.75
N VAL A 226 9.82 -12.79 6.48
CA VAL A 226 8.49 -12.43 5.98
C VAL A 226 8.36 -10.91 5.91
N ALA A 227 7.92 -10.41 4.76
CA ALA A 227 7.52 -9.02 4.59
C ALA A 227 6.12 -8.80 5.19
N LEU A 228 5.90 -7.60 5.76
CA LEU A 228 4.58 -7.23 6.25
C LEU A 228 3.54 -7.30 5.12
N PRO A 229 2.32 -7.83 5.39
CA PRO A 229 1.24 -7.82 4.42
C PRO A 229 1.02 -6.45 3.79
N MET A 230 0.67 -6.44 2.50
CA MET A 230 0.37 -5.22 1.74
C MET A 230 -1.05 -5.26 1.17
N PRO A 231 -2.10 -5.23 2.00
CA PRO A 231 -3.46 -5.54 1.56
C PRO A 231 -3.95 -4.67 0.41
N ALA A 232 -3.71 -3.35 0.44
CA ALA A 232 -4.16 -2.44 -0.60
C ALA A 232 -3.47 -2.72 -1.96
N SER A 233 -2.15 -2.96 -1.95
CA SER A 233 -1.40 -3.32 -3.15
C SER A 233 -1.81 -4.69 -3.69
N THR A 234 -2.06 -5.64 -2.80
CA THR A 234 -2.55 -6.97 -3.14
C THR A 234 -3.95 -6.91 -3.75
N LEU A 235 -4.84 -6.07 -3.22
CA LEU A 235 -6.16 -5.82 -3.78
C LEU A 235 -6.08 -5.19 -5.17
N LEU A 236 -5.23 -4.17 -5.33
CA LEU A 236 -5.00 -3.52 -6.63
C LEU A 236 -4.52 -4.56 -7.66
N VAL A 237 -3.56 -5.40 -7.29
CA VAL A 237 -3.09 -6.50 -8.14
C VAL A 237 -4.23 -7.44 -8.49
N ALA A 238 -5.00 -7.87 -7.49
CA ALA A 238 -6.14 -8.75 -7.71
C ALA A 238 -7.13 -8.16 -8.71
N MET A 239 -7.27 -6.84 -8.78
CA MET A 239 -8.23 -6.15 -9.66
C MET A 239 -7.72 -5.87 -11.08
N LEU A 240 -6.46 -6.19 -11.41
CA LEU A 240 -5.97 -6.10 -12.78
C LEU A 240 -6.70 -7.12 -13.67
N PRO A 241 -7.13 -6.77 -14.90
CA PRO A 241 -7.92 -7.66 -15.76
C PRO A 241 -7.29 -9.04 -15.98
N ASP A 242 -6.00 -9.09 -16.32
CA ASP A 242 -5.28 -10.35 -16.57
C ASP A 242 -5.17 -11.20 -15.30
N VAL A 243 -5.03 -10.53 -14.15
CA VAL A 243 -4.97 -11.18 -12.84
C VAL A 243 -6.34 -11.72 -12.45
N GLN A 244 -7.42 -10.94 -12.64
CA GLN A 244 -8.79 -11.40 -12.46
C GLN A 244 -9.08 -12.62 -13.33
N GLN A 245 -8.73 -12.60 -14.61
CA GLN A 245 -8.90 -13.75 -15.50
C GLN A 245 -8.11 -14.96 -15.02
N ALA A 246 -6.87 -14.77 -14.58
CA ALA A 246 -6.06 -15.85 -14.01
C ALA A 246 -6.68 -16.39 -12.72
N LEU A 247 -7.14 -15.54 -11.82
CA LEU A 247 -7.80 -15.93 -10.57
C LEU A 247 -9.09 -16.72 -10.85
N LEU A 248 -9.93 -16.24 -11.77
CA LEU A 248 -11.16 -16.90 -12.22
C LEU A 248 -10.91 -18.32 -12.76
N ARG A 249 -9.78 -18.53 -13.44
CA ARG A 249 -9.40 -19.84 -13.99
C ARG A 249 -8.80 -20.80 -12.96
N THR A 250 -8.16 -20.27 -11.92
CA THR A 250 -7.27 -21.05 -11.04
C THR A 250 -7.80 -21.25 -9.63
N SER A 251 -8.70 -20.41 -9.14
CA SER A 251 -8.89 -20.23 -7.71
C SER A 251 -10.33 -20.43 -7.26
N LYS A 252 -10.49 -21.20 -6.17
CA LYS A 252 -11.69 -21.40 -5.35
C LYS A 252 -12.02 -20.15 -4.50
N HIS A 253 -11.99 -18.95 -5.07
CA HIS A 253 -12.42 -17.77 -4.30
C HIS A 253 -13.93 -17.75 -4.20
N ALA A 254 -14.44 -17.31 -3.06
CA ALA A 254 -15.87 -17.21 -2.88
C ALA A 254 -16.37 -16.09 -3.80
N SER A 255 -16.95 -16.48 -4.93
CA SER A 255 -17.72 -15.57 -5.77
C SER A 255 -19.20 -15.87 -5.59
N GLN A 256 -20.02 -14.82 -5.58
CA GLN A 256 -21.47 -14.96 -5.51
C GLN A 256 -22.12 -14.00 -6.48
N LEU A 257 -23.04 -14.51 -7.29
CA LEU A 257 -23.94 -13.68 -8.06
C LEU A 257 -25.00 -13.10 -7.12
N LEU A 258 -24.92 -11.80 -6.84
CA LEU A 258 -25.91 -11.08 -6.05
C LEU A 258 -26.52 -9.99 -6.91
N GLN A 259 -27.84 -10.03 -7.06
CA GLN A 259 -28.62 -9.02 -7.77
C GLN A 259 -28.13 -8.76 -9.22
N GLY A 260 -27.54 -9.75 -9.87
CA GLY A 260 -27.08 -9.66 -11.26
C GLY A 260 -25.64 -9.15 -11.44
N ALA A 261 -24.87 -9.00 -10.38
CA ALA A 261 -23.42 -8.76 -10.44
C ALA A 261 -22.67 -9.84 -9.65
N THR A 262 -21.52 -10.26 -10.16
CA THR A 262 -20.63 -11.17 -9.42
C THR A 262 -19.82 -10.37 -8.42
N HIS A 263 -19.87 -10.77 -7.16
CA HIS A 263 -19.08 -10.22 -6.06
C HIS A 263 -17.99 -11.23 -5.68
N TYR A 264 -16.83 -10.74 -5.28
CA TYR A 264 -15.64 -11.53 -5.00
C TYR A 264 -15.19 -11.32 -3.57
N PHE A 265 -15.06 -12.40 -2.82
CA PHE A 265 -14.67 -12.41 -1.42
C PHE A 265 -13.40 -13.26 -1.26
N TYR A 266 -12.31 -12.60 -0.90
CA TYR A 266 -11.01 -13.23 -0.64
C TYR A 266 -10.85 -13.37 0.88
N THR A 267 -10.76 -14.62 1.35
CA THR A 267 -10.72 -15.00 2.77
C THR A 267 -9.47 -15.83 3.09
N ALA A 268 -9.25 -16.19 4.36
CA ALA A 268 -8.16 -17.10 4.73
C ALA A 268 -8.25 -18.47 4.05
N GLU A 269 -9.46 -18.95 3.77
CA GLU A 269 -9.72 -20.22 3.09
C GLU A 269 -9.47 -20.14 1.58
N SER A 270 -9.44 -18.93 1.04
CA SER A 270 -9.13 -18.67 -0.36
C SER A 270 -8.24 -17.44 -0.51
N PRO A 271 -6.96 -17.57 -0.09
CA PRO A 271 -6.00 -16.49 -0.17
C PRO A 271 -5.62 -16.24 -1.62
N LEU A 272 -5.14 -15.03 -1.90
CA LEU A 272 -4.58 -14.74 -3.22
C LEU A 272 -3.27 -15.53 -3.43
N PRO A 273 -3.03 -16.10 -4.61
CA PRO A 273 -1.80 -16.86 -4.88
C PRO A 273 -0.56 -15.98 -4.72
N ALA A 274 0.37 -16.40 -3.86
CA ALA A 274 1.59 -15.64 -3.56
C ALA A 274 2.45 -15.38 -4.82
N ASN A 275 2.54 -16.36 -5.73
CA ASN A 275 3.26 -16.25 -7.00
C ASN A 275 2.69 -15.16 -7.91
N LEU A 276 1.37 -14.99 -7.93
CA LEU A 276 0.67 -13.99 -8.72
C LEU A 276 0.98 -12.57 -8.21
N VAL A 277 0.85 -12.38 -6.89
CA VAL A 277 1.20 -11.11 -6.24
C VAL A 277 2.69 -10.80 -6.43
N ALA A 278 3.58 -11.77 -6.23
CA ALA A 278 5.01 -11.60 -6.44
C ALA A 278 5.37 -11.21 -7.88
N THR A 279 4.74 -11.86 -8.87
CA THR A 279 4.96 -11.54 -10.29
C THR A 279 4.58 -10.10 -10.60
N GLN A 280 3.45 -9.63 -10.08
CA GLN A 280 3.01 -8.26 -10.34
C GLN A 280 3.87 -7.23 -9.60
N LEU A 281 4.34 -7.52 -8.39
CA LEU A 281 5.30 -6.67 -7.69
C LEU A 281 6.62 -6.53 -8.45
N ARG A 282 7.15 -7.62 -9.01
CA ARG A 282 8.34 -7.56 -9.87
C ARG A 282 8.10 -6.68 -11.09
N ARG A 283 6.97 -6.87 -11.79
CA ARG A 283 6.60 -6.03 -12.94
C ARG A 283 6.49 -4.56 -12.56
N ALA A 284 5.85 -4.24 -11.44
CA ALA A 284 5.73 -2.86 -10.95
C ALA A 284 7.10 -2.24 -10.62
N SER A 285 7.98 -3.00 -9.96
CA SER A 285 9.35 -2.54 -9.67
C SER A 285 10.14 -2.28 -10.95
N GLN A 286 10.04 -3.16 -11.94
CA GLN A 286 10.70 -3.01 -13.24
C GLN A 286 10.18 -1.77 -13.99
N ALA A 287 8.86 -1.60 -14.07
CA ALA A 287 8.25 -0.44 -14.73
C ALA A 287 8.65 0.88 -14.06
N CYS A 288 8.74 0.93 -12.73
CA CYS A 288 9.21 2.11 -12.02
C CYS A 288 10.67 2.45 -12.37
N ALA A 289 11.53 1.43 -12.45
CA ALA A 289 12.93 1.62 -12.84
C ALA A 289 13.05 2.19 -14.27
N GLU A 290 12.27 1.65 -15.21
CA GLU A 290 12.25 2.11 -16.60
C GLU A 290 11.72 3.55 -16.73
N LEU A 291 10.68 3.91 -15.98
CA LEU A 291 10.16 5.27 -15.96
C LEU A 291 11.17 6.26 -15.38
N GLN A 292 11.88 5.88 -14.32
CA GLN A 292 12.95 6.71 -13.75
C GLN A 292 14.11 6.88 -14.72
N GLU A 293 14.50 5.82 -15.42
CA GLU A 293 15.56 5.89 -16.43
C GLU A 293 15.15 6.79 -17.60
N LYS A 294 13.92 6.67 -18.09
CA LYS A 294 13.37 7.57 -19.12
C LYS A 294 13.37 9.02 -18.65
N ALA A 295 12.86 9.29 -17.44
CA ALA A 295 12.85 10.63 -16.87
C ALA A 295 14.26 11.24 -16.77
N ALA A 296 15.25 10.44 -16.35
CA ALA A 296 16.64 10.88 -16.25
C ALA A 296 17.27 11.23 -17.62
N ARG A 297 16.86 10.56 -18.71
CA ARG A 297 17.33 10.88 -20.07
C ARG A 297 16.75 12.18 -20.62
N HIS A 298 15.55 12.55 -20.20
CA HIS A 298 14.85 13.75 -20.66
C HIS A 298 15.13 14.99 -19.79
N LEU A 299 15.96 14.87 -18.75
CA LEU A 299 16.42 15.99 -17.93
C LEU A 299 17.77 16.52 -18.42
N PRO A 300 17.83 17.65 -19.15
CA PRO A 300 19.10 18.27 -19.51
C PRO A 300 19.82 18.75 -18.23
N GLY A 301 21.01 18.23 -17.98
CA GLY A 301 21.91 18.72 -16.92
C GLY A 301 21.97 17.90 -15.62
N SER A 302 21.20 16.82 -15.48
CA SER A 302 21.33 15.92 -14.31
C SER A 302 22.56 15.03 -14.47
N THR A 303 23.68 15.47 -13.91
CA THR A 303 24.93 14.70 -13.84
C THR A 303 24.68 13.34 -13.20
N ARG A 304 25.07 12.28 -13.91
CA ARG A 304 24.98 10.84 -13.56
C ARG A 304 25.68 10.45 -12.22
N ALA A 305 26.20 11.41 -11.46
CA ALA A 305 27.18 11.19 -10.40
C ALA A 305 26.59 10.98 -8.99
N THR A 306 25.42 11.54 -8.66
CA THR A 306 24.97 11.59 -7.25
C THR A 306 24.26 10.34 -6.73
N SER A 307 23.65 9.51 -7.58
CA SER A 307 22.85 8.37 -7.10
C SER A 307 23.68 7.18 -6.60
N ASN A 308 24.92 7.00 -7.09
CA ASN A 308 25.78 5.87 -6.68
C ASN A 308 26.78 6.22 -5.56
N GLU A 309 27.11 7.49 -5.36
CA GLU A 309 28.04 7.92 -4.30
C GLU A 309 27.39 7.99 -2.92
N ILE A 310 26.09 8.29 -2.83
CA ILE A 310 25.36 8.35 -1.56
C ILE A 310 25.29 6.96 -0.87
N MET A 311 25.46 5.85 -1.61
CA MET A 311 25.53 4.52 -1.02
C MET A 311 26.94 4.05 -0.61
N ARG A 312 28.03 4.71 -1.07
CA ARG A 312 29.41 4.18 -0.93
C ARG A 312 30.27 4.83 0.16
N SER A 313 29.88 5.94 0.79
CA SER A 313 30.69 6.52 1.88
C SER A 313 30.39 5.89 3.25
N ARG A 314 30.96 4.70 3.48
CA ARG A 314 31.03 4.06 4.80
C ARG A 314 32.37 4.37 5.46
N LYS A 315 32.37 5.26 6.45
CA LYS A 315 33.36 5.25 7.55
C LYS A 315 32.64 5.56 8.88
N PRO A 316 32.85 4.78 9.94
CA PRO A 316 32.26 5.08 11.23
C PRO A 316 33.06 6.18 11.92
N ALA A 317 32.42 7.32 12.22
CA ALA A 317 32.98 8.30 13.15
C ALA A 317 32.62 7.89 14.57
N ARG A 318 33.66 7.69 15.39
CA ARG A 318 33.59 7.52 16.85
C ARG A 318 33.38 8.89 17.50
N THR A 319 32.40 9.00 18.39
CA THR A 319 32.28 9.91 19.57
C THR A 319 30.86 9.68 20.12
N GLY A 320 30.55 9.63 21.41
CA GLY A 320 31.13 10.29 22.58
C GLY A 320 30.04 11.18 23.21
N ILE A 321 29.19 10.55 24.06
CA ILE A 321 28.30 11.05 25.13
C ILE A 321 27.75 12.50 25.07
N GLY A 322 26.41 12.61 25.20
CA GLY A 322 25.79 13.56 26.15
C GLY A 322 24.90 14.68 25.58
N SER A 323 23.60 14.44 25.44
CA SER A 323 22.47 15.34 25.81
C SER A 323 21.18 14.90 25.11
N GLN A 324 20.04 15.32 25.63
CA GLN A 324 18.68 15.03 25.15
C GLN A 324 18.38 15.66 23.78
N ALA A 325 19.09 15.21 22.75
CA ALA A 325 18.75 15.43 21.35
C ALA A 325 18.13 14.12 20.80
N PRO A 326 17.26 14.19 19.77
CA PRO A 326 16.87 12.99 19.03
C PRO A 326 18.14 12.23 18.67
N SER A 327 18.17 10.92 19.00
CA SER A 327 19.40 10.12 18.89
C SER A 327 20.06 10.37 17.53
N ILE A 328 21.40 10.36 17.46
CA ILE A 328 22.14 10.57 16.20
C ILE A 328 21.59 9.66 15.08
N SER A 329 21.08 8.47 15.45
CA SER A 329 20.34 7.56 14.57
C SER A 329 19.03 8.15 14.02
N GLU A 330 18.21 8.80 14.85
CA GLU A 330 16.97 9.50 14.49
C GLU A 330 17.22 10.68 13.55
N GLN A 331 18.28 11.47 13.79
CA GLN A 331 18.64 12.60 12.93
C GLN A 331 19.17 12.15 11.57
N VAL A 332 20.03 11.13 11.54
CA VAL A 332 20.50 10.51 10.29
C VAL A 332 19.32 9.88 9.54
N ARG A 333 18.35 9.30 10.25
CA ARG A 333 17.11 8.74 9.68
C ARG A 333 16.24 9.83 9.05
N GLN A 334 15.98 10.93 9.76
CA GLN A 334 15.20 12.06 9.23
C GLN A 334 15.86 12.69 8.00
N ARG A 335 17.19 12.87 8.02
CA ARG A 335 17.93 13.38 6.87
C ARG A 335 17.85 12.46 5.65
N ARG A 336 17.85 11.14 5.84
CA ARG A 336 17.68 10.17 4.74
C ARG A 336 16.29 10.25 4.12
N VAL A 337 15.25 10.23 4.95
CA VAL A 337 13.86 10.35 4.47
C VAL A 337 13.66 11.68 3.74
N GLN A 338 14.17 12.79 4.30
CA GLN A 338 14.12 14.10 3.65
C GLN A 338 14.87 14.13 2.30
N ALA A 339 16.06 13.51 2.21
CA ALA A 339 16.80 13.43 0.96
C ALA A 339 16.06 12.60 -0.10
N THR A 340 15.42 11.50 0.29
CA THR A 340 14.61 10.68 -0.63
C THR A 340 13.35 11.41 -1.08
N LEU A 341 12.65 12.09 -0.17
CA LEU A 341 11.47 12.90 -0.51
C LEU A 341 11.84 14.05 -1.45
N ALA A 342 12.93 14.77 -1.19
CA ALA A 342 13.42 15.82 -2.08
C ALA A 342 13.76 15.29 -3.48
N ALA A 343 14.39 14.11 -3.58
CA ALA A 343 14.67 13.47 -4.86
C ALA A 343 13.38 13.06 -5.60
N MET A 344 12.35 12.60 -4.87
CA MET A 344 11.04 12.29 -5.45
C MET A 344 10.31 13.55 -5.94
N GLU A 345 10.33 14.65 -5.17
CA GLU A 345 9.75 15.93 -5.56
C GLU A 345 10.39 16.49 -6.83
N GLU A 346 11.72 16.46 -6.92
CA GLU A 346 12.43 16.88 -8.14
C GLU A 346 12.08 16.00 -9.34
N THR A 347 11.93 14.68 -9.14
CA THR A 347 11.48 13.76 -10.19
C THR A 347 10.05 14.07 -10.66
N ILE A 348 9.14 14.40 -9.74
CA ILE A 348 7.75 14.77 -10.07
C ILE A 348 7.71 16.11 -10.80
N LYS A 349 8.46 17.12 -10.34
CA LYS A 349 8.57 18.42 -11.03
C LYS A 349 9.10 18.25 -12.44
N ALA A 350 10.15 17.44 -12.61
CA ALA A 350 10.72 17.11 -13.90
C ALA A 350 9.71 16.44 -14.84
N ALA A 351 8.98 15.44 -14.36
CA ALA A 351 7.96 14.76 -15.15
C ALA A 351 6.84 15.71 -15.60
N ARG A 352 6.39 16.62 -14.73
CA ARG A 352 5.40 17.65 -15.08
C ARG A 352 5.92 18.66 -16.10
N ALA A 353 7.16 19.11 -15.97
CA ALA A 353 7.77 20.04 -16.92
C ALA A 353 7.89 19.42 -18.33
N ALA A 354 8.25 18.13 -18.40
CA ALA A 354 8.30 17.40 -19.66
C ALA A 354 6.91 17.23 -20.30
N GLU A 355 5.86 16.98 -19.50
CA GLU A 355 4.49 16.86 -20.02
C GLU A 355 3.96 18.18 -20.61
N VAL A 356 4.36 19.33 -20.07
CA VAL A 356 3.99 20.66 -20.59
C VAL A 356 4.74 21.01 -21.89
N GLN A 357 5.93 20.46 -22.13
CA GLN A 357 6.67 20.68 -23.38
C GLN A 357 6.21 19.78 -24.54
N VAL A 358 5.54 18.67 -24.24
CA VAL A 358 5.04 17.71 -25.24
C VAL A 358 3.62 18.06 -25.71
N ARG A 359 2.89 18.85 -24.91
CA ARG A 359 1.60 19.46 -25.30
C ARG A 359 1.82 20.82 -25.92
#